data_AF-A0A653U1C9-F1
#
_entry.id   AF-A0A653U1C9-F1
#
_cell.length_a   1.000
_cell.length_b   1.000
_cell.length_c   1.000
_cell.angle_alpha   90.00
_cell.angle_beta   90.00
_cell.angle_gamma   90.00
#
_symmetry.space_group_name_H-M   'P 1'
#
loop_
_entity.id
_entity.type
_entity.pdbx_description
1 polymer ?
#
loop_
_entity_poly.entity_id
_entity_poly.type
_entity_poly.pdbx_seq_one_letter_code
_entity_poly.pdbx_strand_id
1 'polypeptide(L)'
;MVHAFVDNFFSNKEIQDYYAVIDKSEKKDDEYLYTFKGYTEDGKLQVIKRMVNRELHTGAFIKIYAKGMQGKGWAEISKESIPQKALQKIEKP
;
A
#
# COMPACT_ATOMS: atom_id res chain seq x y z
N MET A 1 -14.73 -37.53 2.84
CA MET A 1 -13.73 -37.13 3.86
C MET A 1 -12.38 -37.37 3.21
N VAL A 2 -11.59 -36.43 2.72
CA VAL A 2 -11.34 -35.01 3.00
C VAL A 2 -11.06 -34.34 1.65
N HIS A 3 -11.83 -33.32 1.26
CA HIS A 3 -11.44 -32.47 0.14
C HIS A 3 -10.41 -31.48 0.67
N ALA A 4 -9.15 -31.67 0.29
CA ALA A 4 -8.10 -30.68 0.49
C ALA A 4 -8.40 -29.47 -0.40
N PHE A 5 -9.25 -28.56 0.09
CA PHE A 5 -9.33 -27.20 -0.43
C PHE A 5 -8.11 -26.43 0.09
N VAL A 6 -6.94 -26.80 -0.44
CA VAL A 6 -5.83 -25.85 -0.60
C VAL A 6 -6.28 -24.95 -1.74
N ASP A 7 -7.27 -24.09 -1.47
CA ASP A 7 -7.70 -23.07 -2.40
C ASP A 7 -6.53 -22.11 -2.56
N ASN A 8 -5.71 -22.35 -3.57
CA ASN A 8 -5.42 -21.40 -4.63
C ASN A 8 -5.17 -19.92 -4.22
N PHE A 9 -4.60 -19.67 -3.03
CA PHE A 9 -4.22 -18.33 -2.56
C PHE A 9 -2.92 -17.82 -3.21
N PHE A 10 -2.39 -18.58 -4.16
CA PHE A 10 -1.32 -18.18 -5.08
C PHE A 10 -1.83 -17.98 -6.50
N SER A 11 -3.09 -17.54 -6.66
CA SER A 11 -3.56 -17.07 -7.97
C SER A 11 -2.80 -15.79 -8.33
N ASN A 12 -1.60 -15.92 -8.91
CA ASN A 12 -0.96 -15.06 -9.92
C ASN A 12 -1.22 -13.54 -9.84
N LYS A 13 -1.44 -12.98 -8.65
CA LYS A 13 -1.47 -11.53 -8.47
C LYS A 13 -0.04 -11.08 -8.62
N GLU A 14 0.29 -10.64 -9.83
CA GLU A 14 1.48 -9.87 -10.13
C GLU A 14 1.87 -9.05 -8.89
N ILE A 15 3.10 -9.25 -8.42
CA ILE A 15 3.64 -8.51 -7.29
C ILE A 15 3.68 -7.05 -7.74
N GLN A 16 2.60 -6.33 -7.45
CA GLN A 16 2.41 -4.97 -7.91
C GLN A 16 2.73 -4.01 -6.79
N ASP A 17 3.67 -3.14 -7.07
CA ASP A 17 4.06 -2.08 -6.17
C ASP A 17 3.08 -0.91 -6.30
N TYR A 18 2.68 -0.37 -5.15
CA TYR A 18 1.83 0.81 -5.06
C TYR A 18 2.60 1.92 -4.36
N TYR A 19 2.58 3.10 -4.94
CA TYR A 19 3.24 4.29 -4.44
C TYR A 19 2.19 5.22 -3.86
N ALA A 20 2.36 5.67 -2.63
CA ALA A 20 1.43 6.58 -1.96
C ALA A 20 2.19 7.66 -1.21
N VAL A 21 1.49 8.74 -0.89
CA VAL A 21 1.90 9.70 0.14
C VAL A 21 1.13 9.42 1.42
N ILE A 22 1.79 9.53 2.56
CA ILE A 22 1.15 9.45 3.87
C ILE A 22 0.34 10.74 4.05
N ASP A 23 -0.99 10.59 4.09
CA ASP A 23 -1.91 11.66 4.43
C ASP A 23 -2.35 11.50 5.90
N LYS A 24 -3.39 12.23 6.31
CA LYS A 24 -3.97 12.14 7.65
C LYS A 24 -4.46 10.74 7.98
N SER A 25 -4.15 10.29 9.20
CA SER A 25 -4.76 9.13 9.82
C SER A 25 -6.03 9.48 10.57
N GLU A 26 -6.91 8.49 10.69
CA GLU A 26 -8.02 8.49 11.65
C GLU A 26 -7.60 7.71 12.90
N LYS A 27 -7.63 8.34 14.08
CA LYS A 27 -7.34 7.62 15.33
C LYS A 27 -8.50 6.68 15.66
N LYS A 28 -8.19 5.40 15.89
CA LYS A 28 -9.13 4.34 16.28
C LYS A 28 -8.55 3.58 17.48
N ASP A 29 -9.12 3.85 18.65
CA ASP A 29 -8.65 3.30 19.93
C ASP A 29 -7.16 3.60 20.17
N ASP A 30 -6.32 2.57 20.25
CA ASP A 30 -4.87 2.65 20.43
C ASP A 30 -4.09 2.61 19.10
N GLU A 31 -4.79 2.58 17.96
CA GLU A 31 -4.21 2.51 16.63
C GLU A 31 -4.64 3.67 15.73
N TYR A 32 -3.95 3.82 14.61
CA TYR A 32 -4.19 4.82 13.59
C TYR A 32 -4.58 4.13 12.29
N LEU A 33 -5.80 4.39 11.83
CA LEU A 33 -6.27 3.94 10.52
C LEU A 33 -5.75 4.91 9.45
N TYR A 34 -4.85 4.42 8.62
CA TYR A 34 -4.37 5.12 7.43
C TYR A 34 -5.13 4.64 6.20
N THR A 35 -5.61 5.59 5.40
CA THR A 35 -6.17 5.34 4.06
C THR A 35 -5.18 5.82 3.01
N PHE A 36 -4.35 4.90 2.51
CA PHE A 36 -3.38 5.19 1.46
C PHE A 36 -4.06 5.16 0.09
N LYS A 37 -3.96 6.28 -0.65
CA LYS A 37 -4.25 6.34 -2.08
C LYS A 37 -3.01 5.90 -2.84
N GLY A 38 -2.87 4.59 -3.02
CA GLY A 38 -1.75 4.00 -3.74
C GLY A 38 -1.95 4.08 -5.25
N TYR A 39 -0.90 4.43 -5.97
CA TYR A 39 -0.87 4.41 -7.42
C TYR A 39 0.16 3.40 -7.89
N THR A 40 -0.22 2.55 -8.81
CA THR A 40 0.70 1.65 -9.51
C THR A 40 1.64 2.45 -10.42
N GLU A 41 2.67 1.81 -10.96
CA GLU A 41 3.59 2.44 -11.92
C GLU A 41 2.88 3.03 -13.16
N ASP A 42 1.79 2.41 -13.63
CA ASP A 42 0.97 2.93 -14.72
C ASP A 42 -0.03 4.03 -14.30
N GLY A 43 -0.06 4.39 -13.01
CA GLY A 43 -0.89 5.46 -12.46
C GLY A 43 -2.34 5.05 -12.16
N LYS A 44 -2.62 3.75 -12.00
CA LYS A 44 -3.94 3.27 -11.56
C LYS A 44 -4.07 3.43 -10.05
N LEU A 45 -5.21 4.00 -9.63
CA LEU A 45 -5.53 4.21 -8.22
C LEU A 45 -5.97 2.91 -7.56
N GLN A 46 -5.43 2.66 -6.37
CA GLN A 46 -5.82 1.61 -5.45
C GLN A 46 -5.89 2.18 -4.03
N VAL A 47 -7.07 2.10 -3.42
CA VAL A 47 -7.24 2.50 -2.01
C VAL A 47 -6.81 1.33 -1.11
N ILE A 48 -5.92 1.60 -0.17
CA ILE A 48 -5.37 0.62 0.78
C ILE A 48 -5.57 1.16 2.18
N LYS A 49 -6.38 0.47 2.98
CA LYS A 49 -6.62 0.81 4.39
C LYS A 49 -5.76 -0.07 5.29
N ARG A 50 -5.09 0.54 6.27
CA ARG A 50 -4.21 -0.16 7.21
C ARG A 50 -4.29 0.46 8.60
N MET A 51 -4.43 -0.40 9.60
CA MET A 51 -4.23 -0.04 11.00
C MET A 51 -2.73 -0.07 11.30
N VAL A 52 -2.26 0.97 11.98
CA VAL A 52 -0.87 1.11 12.40
C VAL A 52 -0.87 1.54 13.86
N ASN A 53 -0.16 0.82 14.72
CA ASN A 53 -0.05 1.10 16.15
C ASN A 53 0.90 2.28 16.48
N ARG A 54 1.25 3.08 15.47
CA ARG A 54 2.10 4.27 15.60
C ARG A 54 1.73 5.29 14.54
N GLU A 55 2.00 6.55 14.84
CA GLU A 55 1.81 7.64 13.89
C GLU A 55 2.94 7.64 12.85
N LEU A 56 2.57 7.74 11.57
CA LEU A 56 3.46 7.85 10.43
C LEU A 56 3.67 9.32 10.06
N HIS A 57 4.81 9.64 9.44
CA HIS A 57 5.12 10.99 9.01
C HIS A 57 4.24 11.44 7.84
N THR A 58 3.28 12.32 8.13
CA THR A 58 2.45 12.96 7.09
C THR A 58 3.34 13.66 6.06
N GLY A 59 3.05 13.46 4.77
CA GLY A 59 3.82 14.00 3.65
C GLY A 59 4.97 13.10 3.17
N ALA A 60 5.34 12.04 3.91
CA ALA A 60 6.35 11.09 3.46
C ALA A 60 5.78 10.18 2.36
N PHE A 61 6.63 9.80 1.40
CA PHE A 61 6.26 8.87 0.35
C PHE A 61 6.55 7.43 0.78
N ILE A 62 5.64 6.53 0.45
CA ILE A 62 5.77 5.11 0.77
C ILE A 62 5.55 4.24 -0.46
N LYS A 63 6.27 3.12 -0.48
CA LYS A 63 6.07 2.02 -1.41
C LYS A 63 5.42 0.86 -0.65
N ILE A 64 4.21 0.49 -1.06
CA ILE A 64 3.47 -0.65 -0.55
C ILE A 64 3.68 -1.81 -1.52
N TYR A 65 4.21 -2.93 -1.02
CA TYR A 65 4.57 -4.09 -1.82
C TYR A 65 4.01 -5.38 -1.19
N ALA A 66 3.74 -6.40 -2.01
CA ALA A 66 3.36 -7.71 -1.49
C ALA A 66 4.61 -8.49 -1.07
N LYS A 67 4.72 -8.86 0.21
CA LYS A 67 5.81 -9.72 0.73
C LYS A 67 5.32 -11.17 0.81
N GLY A 68 5.12 -11.78 -0.37
CA GLY A 68 4.78 -13.20 -0.51
C GLY A 68 3.62 -13.68 0.37
N MET A 69 3.73 -14.90 0.88
CA MET A 69 2.70 -15.62 1.65
C MET A 69 2.34 -14.96 3.00
N GLN A 70 3.10 -13.95 3.45
CA GLN A 70 2.96 -13.33 4.78
C GLN A 70 2.34 -11.92 4.75
N GLY A 71 1.96 -11.41 3.57
CA GLY A 71 1.13 -10.21 3.43
C GLY A 71 1.82 -8.99 2.82
N LYS A 72 1.10 -7.86 2.79
CA LYS A 72 1.58 -6.59 2.22
C LYS A 72 2.46 -5.85 3.23
N GLY A 73 3.68 -5.49 2.85
CA GLY A 73 4.58 -4.59 3.58
C GLY A 73 4.60 -3.19 2.98
N TRP A 74 5.22 -2.25 3.68
CA TRP A 74 5.52 -0.92 3.15
C TRP A 74 6.91 -0.46 3.56
N ALA A 75 7.49 0.45 2.78
CA ALA A 75 8.74 1.13 3.09
C ALA A 75 8.61 2.61 2.74
N GLU A 76 9.17 3.49 3.57
CA GLU A 76 9.37 4.89 3.19
C GLU A 76 10.41 4.98 2.09
N ILE A 77 10.12 5.79 1.07
CA ILE A 77 10.96 5.98 -0.11
C ILE A 77 11.05 7.48 -0.44
N SER A 78 12.07 7.85 -1.22
CA SER A 78 12.19 9.21 -1.74
C SER A 78 11.29 9.42 -2.95
N LYS A 79 10.88 10.67 -3.19
CA LYS A 79 10.08 11.08 -4.37
C LYS A 79 10.70 10.61 -5.69
N GLU A 80 12.03 10.63 -5.78
CA GLU A 80 12.81 10.22 -6.96
C GLU A 80 12.67 8.73 -7.29
N SER A 81 12.33 7.89 -6.30
CA SER A 81 12.09 6.46 -6.50
C SER A 81 10.67 6.15 -6.98
N ILE A 82 9.79 7.16 -7.06
CA ILE A 82 8.42 6.99 -7.51
C ILE A 82 8.36 7.14 -9.03
N PRO A 83 7.76 6.19 -9.76
CA PRO A 83 7.55 6.34 -11.20
C PRO A 83 6.81 7.64 -11.54
N GLN A 84 7.24 8.33 -12.58
CA GLN A 84 6.73 9.67 -12.92
C GLN A 84 5.20 9.70 -13.09
N LYS A 85 4.59 8.65 -13.67
CA LYS A 85 3.13 8.55 -13.82
C LYS A 85 2.41 8.45 -12.47
N ALA A 86 2.91 7.63 -11.56
CA ALA A 86 2.37 7.51 -10.21
C ALA A 86 2.55 8.84 -9.45
N LEU A 87 3.75 9.43 -9.53
CA LEU A 87 4.06 10.69 -8.88
C LEU A 87 3.14 11.82 -9.35
N GLN A 88 2.91 11.94 -10.66
CA GLN A 88 1.98 12.93 -11.21
C GLN A 88 0.56 12.78 -10.64
N LYS A 89 0.10 11.56 -10.37
CA LYS A 89 -1.20 11.31 -9.75
C LYS A 89 -1.22 11.63 -8.25
N ILE A 90 -0.12 11.39 -7.56
CA ILE A 90 0.04 11.70 -6.13
C ILE A 90 0.09 13.21 -5.90
N GLU A 91 0.82 13.96 -6.74
CA GLU A 91 0.99 15.41 -6.59
C GLU A 91 -0.17 16.23 -7.18
N LYS A 92 -0.98 15.63 -8.05
CA LYS A 92 -2.21 16.23 -8.61
C LYS A 92 -3.43 15.40 -8.19
N PRO A 93 -3.78 15.40 -6.88
CA PRO A 93 -4.88 14.61 -6.35
C PRO A 93 -6.26 15.03 -6.90
#